data_AF-A0AAV0WI68-F1
#
_entry.id   AF-A0AAV0WI68-F1
#
_cell.length_a   1.000
_cell.length_b   1.000
_cell.length_c   1.000
_cell.angle_alpha   90.00
_cell.angle_beta   90.00
_cell.angle_gamma   90.00
#
_symmetry.space_group_name_H-M   'P 1'
#
loop_
_entity.id
_entity.type
_entity.pdbx_description
1 polymer ?
#
loop_
_entity_poly.entity_id
_entity_poly.type
_entity_poly.pdbx_seq_one_letter_code
_entity_poly.pdbx_strand_id
1 'polypeptide(L)'
;MFYNTALTYLSNHFDYEYSPLKFLEPLGLKSNLLLYQDIAKIIEVFGLVDVISLDEIFEEFTIIKPAIPTVSFKNNLTVYEKWLELLSIQKLKKFEILLEFILSIPPSNSHVERVFSMMKLKWTDVKNRCSVDLIKNELMITLNILPSTNSSCTDFVNLVKDDTAFLNAVKSQKKYNWKN
;
A
#
# COMPACT_ATOMS: atom_id res chain seq x y z
N MET A 1 9.70 -7.56 7.41
CA MET A 1 10.93 -7.70 6.59
C MET A 1 11.00 -6.64 5.48
N PHE A 2 9.96 -6.51 4.63
CA PHE A 2 9.92 -5.58 3.49
C PHE A 2 10.21 -4.10 3.80
N TYR A 3 9.62 -3.53 4.85
CA TYR A 3 9.81 -2.11 5.20
C TYR A 3 11.25 -1.74 5.56
N ASN A 4 11.96 -2.61 6.29
CA ASN A 4 13.38 -2.38 6.59
C ASN A 4 14.24 -2.51 5.34
N THR A 5 13.96 -3.49 4.47
CA THR A 5 14.64 -3.64 3.18
C THR A 5 14.40 -2.42 2.27
N ALA A 6 13.19 -1.89 2.26
CA ALA A 6 12.83 -0.65 1.56
C ALA A 6 13.63 0.55 2.07
N LEU A 7 13.70 0.75 3.39
CA LEU A 7 14.50 1.83 3.99
C LEU A 7 15.99 1.69 3.65
N THR A 8 16.55 0.49 3.73
CA THR A 8 17.97 0.24 3.37
C THR A 8 18.24 0.50 1.88
N TYR A 9 17.34 0.06 1.00
CA TYR A 9 17.46 0.31 -0.44
C TYR A 9 17.39 1.81 -0.77
N LEU A 10 16.43 2.52 -0.19
CA LEU A 10 16.28 3.97 -0.37
C LEU A 10 17.50 4.73 0.14
N SER A 11 18.03 4.35 1.31
CA SER A 11 19.24 4.96 1.88
C SER A 11 20.51 4.72 1.05
N ASN A 12 20.60 3.63 0.29
CA ASN A 12 21.78 3.27 -0.47
C ASN A 12 21.78 3.78 -1.92
N HIS A 13 20.59 3.99 -2.50
CA HIS A 13 20.44 4.29 -3.93
C HIS A 13 19.84 5.67 -4.24
N PHE A 14 19.31 6.35 -3.24
CA PHE A 14 18.77 7.70 -3.36
C PHE A 14 19.39 8.60 -2.30
N ASP A 15 19.39 9.91 -2.57
CA ASP A 15 19.78 10.92 -1.60
C ASP A 15 18.66 11.04 -0.55
N TYR A 16 18.55 9.98 0.24
CA TYR A 16 17.49 9.76 1.22
C TYR A 16 17.43 10.89 2.24
N GLU A 17 18.57 11.54 2.48
CA GLU A 17 18.69 12.69 3.37
C GLU A 17 17.81 13.88 2.94
N TYR A 18 17.55 14.03 1.64
CA TYR A 18 16.71 15.08 1.06
C TYR A 18 15.35 14.57 0.58
N SER A 19 15.05 13.27 0.77
CA SER A 19 13.78 12.69 0.35
C SER A 19 12.67 12.98 1.37
N PRO A 20 11.45 13.35 0.92
CA PRO A 20 10.26 13.40 1.78
C PRO A 20 10.01 12.10 2.57
N LEU A 21 10.51 10.96 2.07
CA LEU A 21 10.37 9.67 2.71
C LEU A 21 11.13 9.56 4.04
N LYS A 22 12.15 10.39 4.28
CA LYS A 22 12.87 10.44 5.56
C LYS A 22 11.96 10.83 6.72
N PHE A 23 10.94 11.65 6.46
CA PHE A 23 9.96 12.02 7.49
C PHE A 23 9.11 10.83 7.95
N LEU A 24 9.11 9.70 7.25
CA LEU A 24 8.40 8.48 7.63
C LEU A 24 9.17 7.58 8.61
N GLU A 25 10.45 7.85 8.88
CA GLU A 25 11.26 7.07 9.82
C GLU A 25 10.64 6.87 11.20
N PRO A 26 10.02 7.89 11.82
CA PRO A 26 9.42 7.76 13.14
C PRO A 26 8.31 6.70 13.17
N LEU A 27 7.60 6.50 12.06
CA LEU A 27 6.58 5.45 11.93
C LEU A 27 7.15 4.03 11.93
N GLY A 28 8.47 3.88 11.80
CA GLY A 28 9.14 2.59 11.95
C GLY A 28 9.11 2.04 13.38
N LEU A 29 8.74 2.86 14.39
CA LEU A 29 8.66 2.46 15.80
C LEU A 29 9.95 1.76 16.30
N LYS A 30 11.10 2.20 15.79
CA LYS A 30 12.43 1.65 16.15
C LYS A 30 12.93 2.17 17.50
N SER A 31 12.38 3.29 17.96
CA SER A 31 12.61 3.87 19.29
C SER A 31 11.28 4.32 19.88
N ASN A 32 11.18 4.41 21.20
CA ASN A 32 9.97 4.87 21.92
C ASN A 32 9.67 6.37 21.73
N LEU A 33 10.27 7.00 20.73
CA LEU A 33 10.37 8.45 20.59
C LEU A 33 9.44 9.02 19.53
N LEU A 34 8.41 8.29 19.07
CA LEU A 34 7.44 8.89 18.15
C LEU A 34 6.79 10.09 18.84
N LEU A 35 7.04 11.29 18.32
CA LEU A 35 6.46 12.54 18.80
C LEU A 35 5.29 12.94 17.91
N TYR A 36 4.35 13.68 18.49
CA TYR A 36 3.28 14.29 17.71
C TYR A 36 3.83 15.20 16.58
N GLN A 37 4.93 15.90 16.85
CA GLN A 37 5.58 16.76 15.87
C GLN A 37 6.01 16.00 14.62
N ASP A 38 6.41 14.74 14.77
CA ASP A 38 6.74 13.87 13.63
C ASP A 38 5.50 13.64 12.76
N ILE A 39 4.37 13.32 13.38
CA ILE A 39 3.09 13.09 12.70
C ILE A 39 2.61 14.36 11.98
N ALA A 40 2.63 15.50 12.66
CA ALA A 40 2.25 16.78 12.09
C ALA A 40 3.14 17.12 10.88
N LYS A 41 4.44 16.85 10.97
CA LYS A 41 5.39 17.10 9.87
C LYS A 41 5.13 16.18 8.68
N ILE A 42 4.78 14.92 8.90
CA ILE A 42 4.40 13.99 7.84
C ILE A 42 3.15 14.51 7.11
N ILE A 43 2.11 14.92 7.85
CA ILE A 43 0.89 15.46 7.24
C ILE A 43 1.19 16.69 6.37
N GLU A 44 2.03 17.60 6.85
CA GLU A 44 2.44 18.79 6.10
C GLU A 44 3.23 18.43 4.83
N VAL A 45 4.28 17.61 4.96
CA VAL A 45 5.19 17.27 3.86
C VAL A 45 4.47 16.52 2.73
N PHE A 46 3.51 15.67 3.07
CA PHE A 46 2.73 14.90 2.10
C PHE A 46 1.43 15.60 1.66
N GLY A 47 1.19 16.84 2.10
CA GLY A 47 0.03 17.63 1.65
C GLY A 47 -1.32 17.08 2.12
N LEU A 48 -1.36 16.45 3.30
CA LEU A 48 -2.56 15.80 3.86
C LEU A 48 -3.37 16.73 4.78
N VAL A 49 -2.99 18.00 4.90
CA VAL A 49 -3.61 18.97 5.83
C VAL A 49 -5.10 19.21 5.58
N ASP A 50 -5.56 19.07 4.34
CA ASP A 50 -6.98 19.21 3.98
C ASP A 50 -7.80 17.93 4.25
N VAL A 51 -7.12 16.80 4.48
CA VAL A 51 -7.74 15.48 4.65
C VAL A 51 -7.71 15.05 6.12
N ILE A 52 -6.62 15.38 6.82
CA ILE A 52 -6.35 14.98 8.19
C ILE A 52 -6.25 16.24 9.05
N SER A 53 -7.25 16.45 9.91
CA SER A 53 -7.21 17.50 10.93
C SER A 53 -6.09 17.24 11.92
N LEU A 54 -5.23 18.24 12.14
CA LEU A 54 -4.14 18.18 13.11
C LEU A 54 -4.65 18.02 14.54
N ASP A 55 -5.79 18.64 14.87
CA ASP A 55 -6.38 18.53 16.20
C ASP A 55 -6.94 17.11 16.43
N GLU A 56 -7.66 16.55 15.45
CA GLU A 56 -8.24 15.21 15.57
C GLU A 56 -7.16 14.13 15.63
N ILE A 57 -6.09 14.24 14.84
CA ILE A 57 -4.99 13.27 14.92
C ILE A 57 -4.15 13.46 16.18
N PHE A 58 -4.10 14.67 16.76
CA PHE A 58 -3.49 14.87 18.08
C PHE A 58 -4.27 14.12 19.15
N GLU A 59 -5.60 14.19 19.15
CA GLU A 59 -6.44 13.41 20.06
C GLU A 59 -6.17 11.91 19.92
N GLU A 60 -6.18 11.38 18.68
CA GLU A 60 -5.83 9.97 18.44
C GLU A 60 -4.41 9.61 18.89
N PHE A 61 -3.46 10.52 18.70
CA PHE A 61 -2.08 10.33 19.15
C PHE A 61 -1.99 10.19 20.67
N THR A 62 -2.76 10.98 21.43
CA THR A 62 -2.77 10.87 22.90
C THR A 62 -3.27 9.50 23.38
N ILE A 63 -4.15 8.84 22.62
CA ILE A 63 -4.68 7.50 22.93
C ILE A 63 -3.59 6.44 22.74
N ILE A 64 -2.84 6.49 21.64
CA ILE A 64 -1.83 5.46 21.34
C ILE A 64 -0.49 5.68 22.05
N LYS A 65 -0.15 6.93 22.39
CA LYS A 65 1.16 7.29 22.95
C LYS A 65 1.59 6.42 24.14
N PRO A 66 0.72 6.06 25.11
CA PRO A 66 1.09 5.19 26.21
C PRO A 66 1.41 3.74 25.78
N ALA A 67 0.81 3.27 24.68
CA ALA A 67 0.99 1.90 24.17
C ALA A 67 2.21 1.77 23.24
N ILE A 68 2.68 2.87 22.65
CA ILE A 68 3.82 2.88 21.72
C ILE A 68 5.06 2.17 22.29
N PRO A 69 5.54 2.45 23.53
CA PRO A 69 6.71 1.76 24.07
C PRO A 69 6.52 0.24 24.12
N THR A 70 5.36 -0.23 24.62
CA THR A 70 5.05 -1.65 24.76
C THR A 70 5.07 -2.39 23.43
N VAL A 71 4.52 -1.78 22.38
CA VAL A 71 4.49 -2.37 21.03
C VAL A 71 5.86 -2.25 20.34
N SER A 72 6.59 -1.15 20.57
CA SER A 72 7.89 -0.90 19.95
C SER A 72 8.93 -1.96 20.32
N PHE A 73 8.93 -2.44 21.56
CA PHE A 73 9.85 -3.47 22.06
C PHE A 73 9.57 -4.89 21.52
N LYS A 74 8.45 -5.11 20.82
CA LYS A 74 8.12 -6.42 20.24
C LYS A 74 8.92 -6.67 18.97
N ASN A 75 10.12 -7.25 19.13
CA ASN A 75 11.05 -7.53 18.03
C ASN A 75 10.57 -8.63 17.07
N ASN A 76 9.61 -9.46 17.50
CA ASN A 76 9.00 -10.50 16.67
C ASN A 76 7.98 -9.95 15.67
N LEU A 77 7.54 -8.70 15.83
CA LEU A 77 6.53 -8.08 14.97
C LEU A 77 7.18 -7.19 13.91
N THR A 78 6.63 -7.26 12.70
CA THR A 78 6.89 -6.29 11.64
C THR A 78 6.29 -4.92 11.98
N VAL A 79 6.75 -3.86 11.32
CA VAL A 79 6.20 -2.49 11.48
C VAL A 79 4.69 -2.46 11.22
N TYR A 80 4.23 -3.22 10.23
CA TYR A 80 2.81 -3.35 9.92
C TYR A 80 2.02 -3.97 11.08
N GLU A 81 2.48 -5.10 11.62
CA GLU A 81 1.82 -5.76 12.75
C GLU A 81 1.82 -4.91 14.01
N LYS A 82 2.88 -4.13 14.24
CA LYS A 82 2.93 -3.15 15.34
C LYS A 82 1.85 -2.08 15.20
N TRP A 83 1.70 -1.51 14.00
CA TRP A 83 0.64 -0.53 13.75
C TRP A 83 -0.76 -1.12 13.85
N LEU A 84 -0.97 -2.34 13.37
CA LEU A 84 -2.24 -3.05 13.57
C LEU A 84 -2.59 -3.21 15.04
N GLU A 85 -1.61 -3.54 15.88
CA GLU A 85 -1.83 -3.65 17.33
C GLU A 85 -2.25 -2.30 17.93
N LEU A 86 -1.57 -1.21 17.55
CA LEU A 86 -1.93 0.15 18.01
C LEU A 86 -3.33 0.58 17.53
N LEU A 87 -3.67 0.29 16.26
CA LEU A 87 -4.98 0.57 15.68
C LEU A 87 -6.11 -0.26 16.29
N SER A 88 -5.79 -1.39 16.95
CA SER A 88 -6.80 -2.23 17.60
C SER A 88 -7.20 -1.75 19.00
N ILE A 89 -6.51 -0.75 19.57
CA ILE A 89 -6.82 -0.17 20.88
C ILE A 89 -8.20 0.50 20.85
N GLN A 90 -8.44 1.32 19.82
CA GLN A 90 -9.67 2.06 19.60
C GLN A 90 -9.81 2.37 18.11
N LYS A 91 -10.99 2.85 17.69
CA LYS A 91 -11.22 3.31 16.32
C LYS A 91 -10.46 4.62 16.06
N LEU A 92 -9.25 4.52 15.50
CA LEU A 92 -8.35 5.64 15.20
C LEU A 92 -8.38 5.95 13.70
N LYS A 93 -9.45 6.62 13.26
CA LYS A 93 -9.72 6.85 11.83
C LYS A 93 -8.65 7.68 11.14
N LYS A 94 -8.05 8.65 11.84
CA LYS A 94 -7.03 9.54 11.24
C LYS A 94 -5.71 8.81 11.07
N PHE A 95 -5.32 7.98 12.04
CA PHE A 95 -4.19 7.08 11.87
C PHE A 95 -4.44 6.02 10.79
N GLU A 96 -5.66 5.48 10.67
CA GLU A 96 -6.01 4.57 9.56
C GLU A 96 -5.76 5.24 8.21
N ILE A 97 -6.33 6.43 7.98
CA ILE A 97 -6.14 7.19 6.72
C ILE A 97 -4.66 7.49 6.46
N LEU A 98 -3.93 7.94 7.50
CA LEU A 98 -2.51 8.25 7.39
C LEU A 98 -1.69 7.02 6.98
N LEU A 99 -1.92 5.88 7.65
CA LEU A 99 -1.17 4.65 7.42
C LEU A 99 -1.55 4.00 6.09
N GLU A 100 -2.83 4.02 5.71
CA GLU A 100 -3.28 3.56 4.39
C GLU A 100 -2.59 4.34 3.27
N PHE A 101 -2.55 5.68 3.38
CA PHE A 101 -1.87 6.53 2.42
C PHE A 101 -0.38 6.17 2.33
N ILE A 102 0.32 6.11 3.47
CA ILE A 102 1.77 5.86 3.49
C ILE A 102 2.10 4.46 2.96
N LEU A 103 1.32 3.45 3.32
CA LEU A 103 1.51 2.07 2.85
C LEU A 103 1.14 1.89 1.37
N SER A 104 0.37 2.81 0.80
CA SER A 104 0.10 2.84 -0.64
C SER A 104 1.29 3.35 -1.47
N ILE A 105 2.27 4.02 -0.84
CA ILE A 105 3.46 4.52 -1.52
C ILE A 105 4.42 3.35 -1.77
N PRO A 106 4.67 2.96 -3.03
CA PRO A 106 5.62 1.89 -3.31
C PRO A 106 7.04 2.35 -2.96
N PRO A 107 7.82 1.58 -2.19
CA PRO A 107 9.15 2.00 -1.76
C PRO A 107 10.20 1.93 -2.88
N SER A 108 9.86 1.33 -4.03
CA SER A 108 10.76 1.25 -5.17
C SER A 108 9.98 1.07 -6.46
N ASN A 109 10.63 1.40 -7.56
CA ASN A 109 10.13 1.13 -8.90
C ASN A 109 10.14 -0.36 -9.26
N SER A 110 10.68 -1.25 -8.42
CA SER A 110 10.78 -2.69 -8.69
C SER A 110 9.42 -3.35 -9.01
N HIS A 111 8.33 -2.86 -8.41
CA HIS A 111 6.98 -3.30 -8.75
C HIS A 111 6.63 -2.93 -10.19
N VAL A 112 6.86 -1.67 -10.58
CA VAL A 112 6.63 -1.16 -11.94
C VAL A 112 7.55 -1.85 -12.97
N GLU A 113 8.82 -2.09 -12.62
CA GLU A 113 9.78 -2.81 -13.45
C GLU A 113 9.35 -4.27 -13.69
N ARG A 114 8.74 -4.92 -12.69
CA ARG A 114 8.13 -6.24 -12.87
C ARG A 114 6.97 -6.18 -13.87
N VAL A 115 6.11 -5.16 -13.77
CA VAL A 115 5.04 -4.93 -14.76
C VAL A 115 5.62 -4.75 -16.16
N PHE A 116 6.66 -3.93 -16.32
CA PHE A 116 7.32 -3.72 -17.60
C PHE A 116 7.99 -4.98 -18.15
N SER A 117 8.62 -5.79 -17.29
CA SER A 117 9.22 -7.07 -17.68
C SER A 117 8.16 -8.05 -18.18
N MET A 118 7.02 -8.15 -17.48
CA MET A 118 5.88 -8.97 -17.92
C MET A 118 5.26 -8.46 -19.21
N MET A 119 5.12 -7.14 -19.35
CA MET A 119 4.64 -6.50 -20.56
C MET A 119 5.57 -6.80 -21.74
N LYS A 120 6.89 -6.65 -21.57
CA LYS A 120 7.90 -6.93 -22.61
C LYS A 120 7.94 -8.40 -23.03
N LEU A 121 7.68 -9.34 -22.11
CA LEU A 121 7.56 -10.77 -22.45
C LEU A 121 6.33 -11.05 -23.33
N LYS A 122 5.21 -10.36 -23.06
CA LYS A 122 3.93 -10.56 -23.76
C LYS A 122 3.82 -9.74 -25.05
N TRP A 123 4.46 -8.59 -25.08
CA TRP A 123 4.52 -7.65 -26.20
C TRP A 123 5.87 -7.78 -26.90
N THR A 124 5.99 -8.75 -27.81
CA THR A 124 7.11 -8.83 -28.74
C THR A 124 6.59 -8.92 -30.16
N ASP A 125 7.22 -8.17 -31.08
CA ASP A 125 6.83 -8.08 -32.50
C ASP A 125 6.82 -9.44 -33.22
N VAL A 126 7.49 -10.43 -32.65
CA VAL A 126 7.73 -11.74 -33.26
C VAL A 126 6.68 -12.78 -32.87
N LYS A 127 5.96 -12.62 -31.75
CA LYS A 127 5.14 -13.71 -31.18
C LYS A 127 3.64 -13.46 -31.06
N ASN A 128 3.15 -12.23 -30.84
CA ASN A 128 1.72 -12.01 -30.58
C ASN A 128 1.20 -10.69 -31.15
N ARG A 129 0.24 -10.77 -32.09
CA ARG A 129 -0.61 -9.63 -32.53
C ARG A 129 -1.66 -9.26 -31.48
N CYS A 130 -1.32 -9.33 -30.20
CA CYS A 130 -2.24 -8.97 -29.14
C CYS A 130 -2.40 -7.45 -29.13
N SER A 131 -3.65 -6.97 -29.02
CA SER A 131 -3.88 -5.55 -28.85
C SER A 131 -3.32 -5.07 -27.50
N VAL A 132 -2.98 -3.79 -27.45
CA VAL A 132 -2.57 -3.08 -26.24
C VAL A 132 -3.55 -3.32 -25.09
N ASP A 133 -4.86 -3.27 -25.40
CA ASP A 133 -5.93 -3.46 -24.43
C ASP A 133 -5.96 -4.88 -23.86
N LEU A 134 -5.72 -5.90 -24.68
CA LEU A 134 -5.67 -7.29 -24.22
C LEU A 134 -4.51 -7.49 -23.23
N ILE A 135 -3.32 -6.98 -23.57
CA ILE A 135 -2.13 -7.08 -22.71
C ILE A 135 -2.37 -6.33 -21.39
N LYS A 136 -2.96 -5.14 -21.45
CA LYS A 136 -3.30 -4.35 -20.27
C LYS A 136 -4.27 -5.09 -19.34
N ASN A 137 -5.35 -5.64 -19.89
CA ASN A 137 -6.36 -6.37 -19.11
C ASN A 137 -5.76 -7.65 -18.50
N GLU A 138 -4.94 -8.38 -19.24
CA GLU A 138 -4.27 -9.58 -18.73
C GLU A 138 -3.30 -9.25 -17.58
N LEU A 139 -2.51 -8.18 -17.71
CA LEU A 139 -1.63 -7.71 -16.65
C LEU A 139 -2.41 -7.30 -15.40
N MET A 140 -3.55 -6.62 -15.55
CA MET A 140 -4.41 -6.25 -14.42
C MET A 140 -4.92 -7.47 -13.65
N ILE A 141 -5.36 -8.52 -14.33
CA ILE A 141 -5.80 -9.76 -13.70
C ILE A 141 -4.61 -10.46 -13.01
N THR A 142 -3.48 -10.56 -13.71
CA THR A 142 -2.30 -11.29 -13.22
C THR A 142 -1.65 -10.62 -12.00
N LEU A 143 -1.61 -9.30 -11.95
CA LEU A 143 -0.93 -8.55 -10.89
C LEU A 143 -1.82 -8.29 -9.66
N ASN A 144 -3.12 -8.09 -9.86
CA ASN A 144 -4.01 -7.70 -8.76
C ASN A 144 -4.86 -8.86 -8.25
N ILE A 145 -5.35 -9.74 -9.14
CA ILE A 145 -6.34 -10.75 -8.77
C ILE A 145 -5.65 -12.04 -8.33
N LEU A 146 -4.82 -12.64 -9.20
CA LEU A 146 -4.21 -13.95 -8.92
C LEU A 146 -3.37 -14.01 -7.63
N PRO A 147 -2.58 -12.98 -7.26
CA PRO A 147 -1.81 -13.00 -6.02
C PRO A 147 -2.69 -12.86 -4.79
N SER A 148 -3.81 -12.13 -4.89
CA SER A 148 -4.76 -11.92 -3.79
C SER A 148 -5.61 -13.15 -3.49
N THR A 149 -5.88 -13.98 -4.50
CA THR A 149 -6.68 -15.20 -4.38
C THR A 149 -5.83 -16.47 -4.26
N ASN A 150 -4.51 -16.35 -4.35
CA ASN A 150 -3.56 -17.47 -4.37
C ASN A 150 -3.95 -18.54 -5.41
N SER A 151 -4.58 -18.11 -6.51
CA SER A 151 -5.30 -18.98 -7.43
C SER A 151 -4.74 -18.86 -8.84
N SER A 152 -4.81 -19.93 -9.62
CA SER A 152 -4.40 -19.90 -11.03
C SER A 152 -5.42 -19.13 -11.89
N CYS A 153 -5.05 -18.77 -13.12
CA CYS A 153 -6.00 -18.21 -14.10
C CYS A 153 -7.22 -19.13 -14.28
N THR A 154 -7.02 -20.44 -14.25
CA THR A 154 -8.07 -21.45 -14.35
C THR A 154 -9.05 -21.37 -13.18
N ASP A 155 -8.52 -21.19 -11.97
CA ASP A 155 -9.33 -21.06 -10.76
C ASP A 155 -10.12 -19.76 -10.77
N PHE A 156 -9.52 -18.66 -11.24
CA PHE A 156 -10.23 -17.40 -11.42
C PHE A 156 -11.37 -17.53 -12.43
N VAL A 157 -11.14 -18.14 -13.59
CA VAL A 157 -12.20 -18.41 -14.58
C VAL A 157 -13.32 -19.25 -13.97
N ASN A 158 -12.98 -20.30 -13.22
CA ASN A 158 -13.97 -21.13 -12.53
C ASN A 158 -14.75 -20.36 -11.46
N LEU A 159 -14.12 -19.39 -10.80
CA LEU A 159 -14.77 -18.52 -9.81
C LEU A 159 -15.78 -17.57 -10.46
N VAL A 160 -15.45 -16.99 -11.61
CA VAL A 160 -16.26 -15.92 -12.22
C VAL A 160 -17.21 -16.38 -13.32
N LYS A 161 -17.04 -17.58 -13.89
CA LYS A 161 -17.85 -18.06 -15.03
C LYS A 161 -19.35 -18.13 -14.73
N ASP A 162 -19.70 -18.36 -13.46
CA ASP A 162 -21.08 -18.49 -13.01
C ASP A 162 -21.61 -17.18 -12.38
N ASP A 163 -20.74 -16.19 -12.12
CA ASP A 163 -21.13 -14.88 -11.60
C ASP A 163 -21.61 -13.96 -12.74
N THR A 164 -22.88 -14.16 -13.11
CA THR A 164 -23.53 -13.38 -14.17
C THR A 164 -23.55 -11.88 -13.91
N ALA A 165 -23.59 -11.44 -12.65
CA ALA A 165 -23.56 -10.03 -12.29
C ALA A 165 -22.17 -9.42 -12.60
N PHE A 166 -21.10 -10.10 -12.18
CA PHE A 166 -19.74 -9.72 -12.52
C PHE A 166 -19.49 -9.72 -14.03
N LEU A 167 -19.91 -10.76 -14.75
CA LEU A 167 -19.72 -10.86 -16.20
C LEU A 167 -20.47 -9.75 -16.96
N ASN A 168 -21.66 -9.37 -16.51
CA ASN A 168 -22.42 -8.26 -17.08
C ASN A 168 -21.76 -6.91 -16.77
N ALA A 169 -21.20 -6.74 -15.56
CA ALA A 169 -20.47 -5.54 -15.19
C ALA A 169 -19.21 -5.35 -16.04
N VAL A 170 -18.42 -6.41 -16.25
CA VAL A 170 -17.20 -6.40 -17.08
C VAL A 170 -17.53 -6.10 -18.55
N LYS A 171 -18.67 -6.61 -19.08
CA LYS A 171 -19.14 -6.28 -20.43
C LYS A 171 -19.64 -4.85 -20.56
N SER A 172 -20.10 -4.24 -19.47
CA SER A 172 -20.60 -2.88 -19.48
C SER A 172 -19.46 -1.86 -19.53
N GLN A 173 -19.64 -0.75 -20.23
CA GLN A 173 -18.68 0.37 -20.21
C GLN A 173 -18.71 1.16 -18.88
N LYS A 174 -19.47 0.72 -17.87
CA LYS A 174 -19.62 1.42 -16.59
C LYS A 174 -18.44 1.10 -15.67
N LYS A 175 -17.61 2.09 -15.38
CA LYS A 175 -16.48 1.97 -14.46
C LYS A 175 -16.93 2.03 -12.98
N TYR A 176 -16.48 1.04 -12.21
CA TYR A 176 -16.35 0.99 -10.73
C TYR A 176 -17.60 1.02 -9.81
N ASN A 177 -18.83 1.26 -10.29
CA ASN A 177 -20.03 1.27 -9.41
C ASN A 177 -21.00 0.11 -9.67
N TRP A 178 -20.57 -1.15 -9.49
CA TRP A 178 -21.42 -2.33 -9.76
C TRP A 178 -21.73 -3.21 -8.54
N LYS A 179 -21.05 -2.99 -7.42
CA LYS A 179 -21.42 -3.55 -6.11
C LYS A 179 -21.76 -2.38 -5.18
N ASN A 180 -23.04 -2.22 -4.89
CA ASN A 180 -23.53 -1.45 -3.74
C ASN A 180 -23.61 -2.38 -2.54
#